data_AF-A0A6L5K7A8-F1
#
_entry.id   AF-A0A6L5K7A8-F1
#
_cell.length_a   1.000
_cell.length_b   1.000
_cell.length_c   1.000
_cell.angle_alpha   90.00
_cell.angle_beta   90.00
_cell.angle_gamma   90.00
#
_symmetry.space_group_name_H-M   'P 1'
#
loop_
_entity.id
_entity.type
_entity.pdbx_description
1 polymer ?
#
loop_
_entity_poly.entity_id
_entity_poly.type
_entity_poly.pdbx_seq_one_letter_code
_entity_poly.pdbx_strand_id
1 'polypeptide(L)'
;MKTYLAPKFLIKRDADFCIQCKVCVNQCTFDALYYDAEDDEVKSRPENCVGCHRCELFCPTQAMTIIRNPQEYRENYNWRPEVVEDILKQAETGGVLLTGMGDDKGQRIYWDHLVLNASQVTNPSIDPLREP
;
A
#
# COMPACT_ATOMS: atom_id res chain seq x y z
N MET A 1 -23.90 4.47 -6.68
CA MET A 1 -23.39 5.09 -5.42
C MET A 1 -22.04 5.72 -5.75
N LYS A 2 -21.80 6.97 -5.36
CA LYS A 2 -20.53 7.65 -5.64
C LYS A 2 -19.51 7.21 -4.58
N THR A 3 -18.34 6.72 -4.99
CA THR A 3 -17.27 6.39 -4.04
C THR A 3 -16.64 7.65 -3.47
N TYR A 4 -16.25 7.59 -2.20
CA TYR A 4 -15.52 8.68 -1.53
C TYR A 4 -14.00 8.43 -1.50
N LEU A 5 -13.55 7.30 -2.02
CA LEU A 5 -12.15 6.97 -2.14
C LEU A 5 -11.59 7.52 -3.44
N ALA A 6 -10.54 8.33 -3.31
CA ALA A 6 -9.72 8.66 -4.46
C ALA A 6 -8.91 7.43 -4.89
N PRO A 7 -8.63 7.27 -6.19
CA PRO A 7 -7.80 6.16 -6.66
C PRO A 7 -6.39 6.28 -6.08
N LYS A 8 -5.81 5.17 -5.62
CA LYS A 8 -4.45 5.16 -5.05
C LYS A 8 -3.37 5.37 -6.11
N PHE A 9 -3.65 4.92 -7.33
CA PHE A 9 -2.75 5.02 -8.47
C PHE A 9 -3.48 5.66 -9.66
N LEU A 10 -2.76 6.47 -10.43
CA LEU A 10 -3.22 6.99 -11.70
C LEU A 10 -2.51 6.24 -12.82
N ILE A 11 -3.26 5.97 -13.88
CA ILE A 11 -2.75 5.33 -15.08
C ILE A 11 -2.55 6.43 -16.13
N LYS A 12 -1.30 6.70 -16.48
CA LYS A 12 -0.96 7.61 -17.59
C LYS A 12 -0.67 6.79 -18.83
N ARG A 13 -1.31 7.17 -19.93
CA ARG A 13 -1.06 6.62 -21.26
C ARG A 13 -0.58 7.73 -22.17
N ASP A 14 0.57 7.53 -22.78
CA ASP A 14 1.08 8.42 -23.81
C ASP A 14 0.46 8.04 -25.16
N ALA A 15 -0.30 8.97 -25.75
CA ALA A 15 -0.97 8.73 -27.01
C ALA A 15 0.01 8.62 -28.19
N ASP A 16 1.15 9.30 -28.13
CA ASP A 16 2.13 9.34 -29.22
C ASP A 16 2.83 7.99 -29.41
N PHE A 17 2.99 7.24 -28.32
CA PHE A 17 3.59 5.89 -28.34
C PHE A 17 2.54 4.77 -28.39
N CYS A 18 1.25 5.06 -28.14
CA CYS A 18 0.24 4.03 -28.04
C CYS A 18 -0.27 3.58 -29.42
N ILE A 19 0.00 2.33 -29.78
CA ILE A 19 -0.51 1.69 -31.00
C ILE A 19 -1.86 0.96 -30.83
N GLN A 20 -2.58 1.22 -29.74
CA GLN A 20 -3.88 0.60 -29.41
C GLN A 20 -3.93 -0.94 -29.49
N CYS A 21 -2.80 -1.63 -29.23
CA CYS A 21 -2.70 -3.09 -29.34
C CYS A 21 -3.51 -3.90 -28.29
N LYS A 22 -4.15 -3.23 -27.32
CA LYS A 22 -4.98 -3.82 -26.25
C LYS A 22 -4.27 -4.81 -25.30
N VAL A 23 -2.95 -4.98 -25.41
CA VAL A 23 -2.16 -5.85 -24.50
C VAL A 23 -2.35 -5.41 -23.04
N CYS A 24 -2.34 -4.11 -22.77
CA CYS A 24 -2.52 -3.56 -21.43
C CYS A 24 -3.90 -3.89 -20.82
N VAL A 25 -4.95 -3.95 -21.64
CA VAL A 25 -6.30 -4.40 -21.25
C VAL A 25 -6.25 -5.89 -20.88
N ASN A 26 -5.69 -6.74 -21.75
CA ASN A 26 -5.60 -8.18 -21.53
C ASN A 26 -4.74 -8.58 -20.31
N GLN A 27 -3.75 -7.77 -19.96
CA GLN A 27 -2.85 -8.02 -18.82
C GLN A 27 -3.41 -7.51 -17.48
N CYS A 28 -4.47 -6.71 -17.50
CA CYS A 28 -5.04 -6.13 -16.28
C CYS A 28 -6.06 -7.09 -15.65
N THR A 29 -5.65 -7.83 -14.62
CA THR A 29 -6.57 -8.72 -13.86
C THR A 29 -7.57 -7.95 -12.97
N PHE A 30 -7.40 -6.63 -12.84
CA PHE A 30 -8.22 -5.78 -11.98
C PHE A 30 -9.25 -4.96 -12.76
N ASP A 31 -9.36 -5.14 -14.08
CA ASP A 31 -10.28 -4.35 -14.92
C ASP A 31 -10.08 -2.83 -14.78
N ALA A 32 -8.85 -2.39 -14.53
CA ALA A 32 -8.47 -0.98 -14.45
C ALA A 32 -8.23 -0.37 -15.84
N LEU A 33 -8.21 -1.19 -16.89
CA LEU A 33 -8.04 -0.81 -18.28
C LEU A 33 -9.10 -1.52 -19.10
N TYR A 34 -9.76 -0.79 -20.00
CA TYR A 34 -10.77 -1.34 -20.88
C TYR A 34 -10.69 -0.67 -22.25
N TYR A 35 -11.17 -1.36 -23.27
CA TYR A 35 -11.28 -0.79 -24.61
C TYR A 35 -12.71 -0.32 -24.84
N ASP A 36 -12.86 0.94 -25.21
CA ASP A 36 -14.12 1.55 -25.59
C ASP A 36 -14.30 1.40 -27.10
N ALA A 37 -15.34 0.67 -27.50
CA ALA A 37 -15.62 0.40 -28.90
C ALA A 37 -16.30 1.56 -29.63
N GLU A 38 -16.95 2.48 -28.90
CA GLU A 38 -17.61 3.64 -29.50
C GLU A 38 -16.58 4.71 -29.88
N ASP A 39 -15.61 4.95 -28.99
CA ASP A 39 -14.55 5.94 -29.20
C ASP A 39 -13.28 5.35 -29.83
N ASP A 40 -13.26 4.03 -30.10
CA ASP A 40 -12.09 3.29 -30.61
C ASP A 40 -10.81 3.57 -29.80
N GLU A 41 -10.90 3.54 -28.47
CA GLU A 41 -9.81 3.95 -27.59
C GLU A 41 -9.68 3.08 -26.34
N VAL A 42 -8.43 2.89 -25.89
CA VAL A 42 -8.17 2.30 -24.56
C VAL A 42 -8.35 3.37 -23.48
N LYS A 43 -9.30 3.12 -22.58
CA LYS A 43 -9.63 3.93 -21.41
C LYS A 43 -9.22 3.23 -20.12
N SER A 44 -9.17 4.00 -19.04
CA SER A 44 -8.76 3.52 -17.71
C SER A 44 -9.82 3.80 -16.66
N ARG A 45 -9.89 2.91 -15.66
CA ARG A 45 -10.61 3.05 -14.39
C ARG A 45 -9.58 3.04 -13.25
N PRO A 46 -8.96 4.19 -12.93
CA PRO A 46 -7.90 4.28 -11.93
C PRO A 46 -8.30 3.74 -10.55
N GLU A 47 -9.59 3.77 -10.21
CA GLU A 47 -10.18 3.25 -8.97
C GLU A 47 -9.89 1.76 -8.74
N ASN A 48 -9.72 0.99 -9.82
CA ASN A 48 -9.42 -0.43 -9.74
C ASN A 48 -7.92 -0.74 -9.76
N CYS A 49 -7.07 0.26 -10.03
CA CYS A 49 -5.64 0.04 -10.17
C CYS A 49 -5.00 -0.24 -8.80
N VAL A 50 -4.32 -1.38 -8.67
CA VAL A 50 -3.58 -1.76 -7.45
C VAL A 50 -2.07 -1.52 -7.57
N GLY A 51 -1.60 -0.95 -8.67
CA GLY A 51 -0.18 -0.69 -8.89
C GLY A 51 0.66 -1.96 -9.09
N CYS A 52 0.14 -2.98 -9.77
CA CYS A 52 0.90 -4.20 -10.06
C CYS A 52 1.91 -4.07 -11.23
N HIS A 53 1.91 -2.93 -11.93
CA HIS A 53 2.82 -2.58 -13.04
C HIS A 53 2.86 -3.55 -14.24
N ARG A 54 1.95 -4.54 -14.33
CA ARG A 54 1.89 -5.46 -15.50
C ARG A 54 1.65 -4.73 -16.81
N CYS A 55 0.74 -3.76 -16.84
CA CYS A 55 0.42 -3.04 -18.09
C CYS A 55 1.60 -2.18 -18.59
N GLU A 56 2.45 -1.69 -17.68
CA GLU A 56 3.68 -0.97 -17.99
C GLU A 56 4.75 -1.92 -18.56
N LEU A 57 4.98 -3.06 -17.88
CA LEU A 57 5.97 -4.04 -18.29
C LEU A 57 5.67 -4.69 -19.65
N PHE A 58 4.41 -5.02 -19.92
CA PHE A 58 4.00 -5.73 -21.14
C PHE A 58 3.63 -4.80 -22.30
N CYS A 59 3.70 -3.47 -22.13
CA CYS A 59 3.44 -2.55 -23.24
C CYS A 59 4.61 -2.62 -24.25
N PRO A 60 4.39 -3.05 -25.51
CA PRO A 60 5.47 -3.20 -26.48
C PRO A 60 6.12 -1.86 -26.88
N THR A 61 5.39 -0.76 -26.72
CA THR A 61 5.84 0.60 -27.05
C THR A 61 6.13 1.45 -25.83
N GLN A 62 6.07 0.89 -24.62
CA GLN A 62 6.33 1.60 -23.35
C GLN A 62 5.44 2.84 -23.14
N ALA A 63 4.24 2.85 -23.71
CA ALA A 63 3.30 3.97 -23.67
C ALA A 63 2.54 4.13 -22.33
N MET A 64 2.84 3.32 -21.32
CA MET A 64 2.07 3.24 -20.06
C MET A 64 2.95 3.60 -18.88
N THR A 65 2.43 4.39 -17.95
CA THR A 65 3.09 4.70 -16.67
C THR A 65 2.07 4.68 -15.54
N ILE A 66 2.36 3.94 -14.48
CA ILE A 66 1.56 3.98 -13.25
C ILE A 66 2.24 4.91 -12.26
N ILE A 67 1.50 5.91 -11.78
CA ILE A 67 1.98 6.85 -10.75
C ILE A 67 1.11 6.75 -9.51
N ARG A 68 1.70 6.97 -8.33
CA ARG A 68 0.92 7.17 -7.10
C ARG A 68 0.10 8.45 -7.25
N ASN A 69 -1.15 8.42 -6.81
CA ASN A 69 -1.98 9.62 -6.81
C ASN A 69 -1.34 10.67 -5.86
N PRO A 70 -1.03 11.89 -6.34
CA PRO A 70 -0.43 12.94 -5.52
C PRO A 70 -1.40 13.58 -4.52
N GLN A 71 -2.60 13.03 -4.35
CA GLN A 71 -3.53 13.50 -3.33
C GLN A 71 -2.89 13.40 -1.94
N GLU A 72 -2.73 14.56 -1.30
CA GLU A 72 -2.24 14.66 0.06
C GLU A 72 -3.39 14.77 1.05
N TYR A 73 -3.24 14.08 2.17
CA TYR A 73 -4.06 14.28 3.35
C TYR A 73 -3.35 15.26 4.28
N ARG A 74 -4.11 15.99 5.10
CA ARG A 74 -3.54 16.86 6.13
C ARG A 74 -2.60 16.05 7.02
N GLU A 75 -1.37 16.54 7.18
CA GLU A 75 -0.37 15.89 8.03
C GLU A 75 -0.87 15.72 9.47
N ASN A 76 -0.70 14.51 9.99
CA ASN A 76 -1.10 14.15 11.34
C ASN A 76 -0.23 12.99 11.86
N TYR A 77 0.09 13.03 13.15
CA TYR A 77 0.89 11.98 13.80
C TYR A 77 0.12 10.65 13.94
N ASN A 78 -1.17 10.72 14.28
CA ASN A 78 -2.03 9.56 14.53
C ASN A 78 -2.71 9.08 13.24
N TRP A 79 -3.14 10.02 12.38
CA TRP A 79 -3.90 9.73 11.17
C TRP A 79 -3.01 9.77 9.94
N ARG A 80 -2.33 8.65 9.66
CA ARG A 80 -1.59 8.48 8.40
C ARG A 80 -2.57 8.36 7.23
N PRO A 81 -2.21 8.81 6.01
CA PRO A 81 -3.03 8.66 4.80
C PRO A 81 -3.64 7.27 4.63
N GLU A 82 -2.83 6.23 4.81
CA GLU A 82 -3.26 4.83 4.73
C GLU A 82 -4.39 4.48 5.72
N VAL A 83 -4.31 4.97 6.97
CA VAL A 83 -5.34 4.72 7.99
C VAL A 83 -6.65 5.40 7.60
N VAL A 84 -6.56 6.61 7.05
CA VAL A 84 -7.74 7.34 6.57
C VAL A 84 -8.38 6.63 5.38
N GLU A 85 -7.58 6.20 4.41
CA GLU A 85 -8.01 5.41 3.25
C GLU A 85 -8.71 4.11 3.68
N ASP A 86 -8.11 3.37 4.62
CA ASP A 86 -8.68 2.13 5.14
C ASP A 86 -10.02 2.37 5.83
N ILE A 87 -10.14 3.40 6.67
CA ILE A 87 -11.40 3.74 7.35
C ILE A 87 -12.49 4.09 6.32
N LEU A 88 -12.16 4.91 5.32
CA LEU A 88 -13.10 5.25 4.25
C LEU A 88 -13.56 4.00 3.48
N LYS A 89 -12.64 3.09 3.19
CA LYS A 89 -12.94 1.82 2.52
C LYS A 89 -13.83 0.91 3.36
N GLN A 90 -13.56 0.79 4.65
CA GLN A 90 -14.39 0.01 5.56
C GLN A 90 -15.78 0.64 5.71
N ALA A 91 -15.88 1.97 5.79
CA ALA A 91 -17.15 2.68 5.86
C ALA A 91 -18.00 2.50 4.60
N GLU A 92 -17.38 2.48 3.42
CA GLU A 92 -18.09 2.30 2.15
C GLU A 92 -18.50 0.84 1.89
N THR A 93 -17.63 -0.12 2.21
CA THR A 93 -17.85 -1.54 1.89
C THR A 93 -18.52 -2.35 3.01
N GLY A 94 -18.44 -1.86 4.26
CA GLY A 94 -18.84 -2.61 5.46
C GLY A 94 -17.91 -3.78 5.83
N GLY A 95 -16.87 -4.05 5.03
CA GLY A 95 -15.89 -5.11 5.29
C GLY A 95 -14.72 -4.60 6.13
N VAL A 96 -14.17 -5.44 6.99
CA VAL A 96 -12.92 -5.15 7.73
C VAL A 96 -11.74 -5.60 6.89
N LEU A 97 -10.78 -4.71 6.67
CA LEU A 97 -9.54 -5.04 5.96
C LEU A 97 -8.64 -5.83 6.89
N LEU A 98 -8.31 -7.06 6.49
CA LEU A 98 -7.34 -7.90 7.18
C LEU A 98 -6.01 -7.83 6.43
N THR A 99 -4.95 -7.43 7.11
CA THR A 99 -3.58 -7.56 6.61
C THR A 99 -3.12 -8.99 6.86
N GLY A 100 -2.77 -9.72 5.79
CA GLY A 100 -2.15 -11.04 5.89
C GLY A 100 -0.62 -10.93 5.79
N MET A 101 0.10 -11.87 6.40
CA MET A 101 1.57 -12.00 6.35
C MET A 101 2.37 -10.88 7.03
N GLY A 102 2.10 -10.62 8.31
CA GLY A 102 2.92 -9.76 9.17
C GLY A 102 2.47 -8.30 9.23
N ASP A 103 3.32 -7.45 9.80
CA ASP A 103 3.13 -6.00 9.89
C ASP A 103 4.28 -5.32 9.12
N ASP A 104 3.96 -4.72 7.97
CA ASP A 104 4.88 -3.91 7.17
C ASP A 104 5.02 -2.48 7.70
N LYS A 105 4.28 -2.14 8.77
CA LYS A 105 4.33 -0.83 9.40
C LYS A 105 5.59 -0.73 10.24
N GLY A 106 6.16 0.47 10.27
CA GLY A 106 7.28 0.82 11.14
C GLY A 106 6.88 0.90 12.61
N GLN A 107 6.37 -0.19 13.17
CA GLN A 107 6.14 -0.31 14.60
C GLN A 107 7.47 -0.20 15.33
N ARG A 108 7.39 0.25 16.57
CA ARG A 108 8.57 0.29 17.42
C ARG A 108 9.07 -1.13 17.67
N ILE A 109 10.30 -1.42 17.28
CA ILE A 109 11.00 -2.66 17.63
C ILE A 109 11.40 -2.56 19.10
N TYR A 110 10.51 -2.97 20.01
CA TYR A 110 10.75 -2.83 21.44
C TYR A 110 12.06 -3.47 21.90
N TRP A 111 12.47 -4.58 21.28
CA TRP A 111 13.72 -5.29 21.57
C TRP A 111 14.96 -4.39 21.47
N ASP A 112 15.01 -3.49 20.48
CA ASP A 112 16.14 -2.56 20.28
C ASP A 112 16.16 -1.43 21.33
N HIS A 113 15.09 -1.29 22.09
CA HIS A 113 14.93 -0.29 23.15
C HIS A 113 14.93 -0.91 24.55
N LEU A 114 15.13 -2.21 24.68
CA LEU A 114 15.30 -2.85 25.98
C LEU A 114 16.72 -2.61 26.48
N VAL A 115 16.83 -1.82 27.55
CA VAL A 115 18.06 -1.75 28.34
C VAL A 115 17.97 -2.82 29.41
N LEU A 116 18.74 -3.89 29.27
CA LEU A 116 18.95 -4.85 30.35
C LEU A 116 19.86 -4.20 31.39
N ASN A 117 19.25 -3.58 32.40
CA ASN A 117 19.99 -3.15 33.57
C ASN A 117 20.35 -4.40 34.39
N ALA A 118 21.64 -4.73 34.46
CA ALA A 118 22.15 -5.76 35.36
C ALA A 118 22.11 -5.31 36.83
N SER A 119 20.99 -4.75 37.30
CA SER A 119 20.80 -4.36 38.68
C SER A 119 20.28 -5.55 39.48
N GLN A 120 21.17 -6.51 39.74
CA GLN A 120 21.25 -7.39 40.91
C GLN A 120 22.00 -8.68 40.51
N VAL A 121 23.32 -8.54 40.34
CA VAL A 121 24.19 -9.49 41.04
C VAL A 121 24.36 -8.88 42.42
N THR A 122 23.31 -8.93 43.26
CA THR A 122 23.59 -8.94 44.69
C THR A 122 24.51 -10.13 44.82
N ASN A 123 25.75 -9.90 45.24
CA ASN A 123 26.42 -10.90 46.05
C ASN A 123 25.32 -11.38 47.01
N PRO A 124 24.89 -12.66 46.97
CA PRO A 124 23.89 -13.13 47.93
C PRO A 124 24.35 -12.61 49.28
N SER A 125 23.44 -12.04 50.07
CA SER A 125 23.80 -11.54 51.40
C SER A 125 24.62 -12.63 52.06
N ILE A 126 25.91 -12.36 52.35
CA ILE A 126 26.78 -13.34 53.00
C ILE A 126 26.05 -13.68 54.29
N ASP A 127 25.48 -14.87 54.32
CA ASP A 127 24.74 -15.36 55.46
C ASP A 127 25.80 -15.77 56.49
N PRO A 128 25.98 -15.00 57.59
CA PRO A 128 27.05 -15.26 58.55
C PRO A 128 26.89 -16.62 59.25
N LEU A 129 25.73 -17.26 59.12
CA LEU A 129 25.45 -18.59 59.66
C LEU A 129 25.70 -19.72 58.65
N ARG A 130 25.75 -19.43 57.34
CA ARG A 130 25.93 -20.43 56.28
C ARG A 130 27.32 -20.44 55.66
N GLU A 131 27.99 -19.29 55.58
CA GLU A 131 29.32 -19.15 54.97
C GLU A 131 30.31 -18.49 55.97
N PRO A 132 30.88 -19.25 56.94
CA PRO A 132 31.94 -18.78 57.82
C PRO A 132 33.32 -18.71 57.16
#